data_AF-A0A2Z5PS98-F1
#
_entry.id   AF-A0A2Z5PS98-F1
#
_cell.length_a   1.000
_cell.length_b   1.000
_cell.length_c   1.000
_cell.angle_alpha   90.00
_cell.angle_beta   90.00
_cell.angle_gamma   90.00
#
_symmetry.space_group_name_H-M   'P 1'
#
loop_
_entity.id
_entity.type
_entity.pdbx_description
1 polymer ?
#
loop_
_entity_poly.entity_id
_entity_poly.type
_entity_poly.pdbx_seq_one_letter_code
_entity_poly.pdbx_strand_id
1 'polypeptide(L)'
;MKKSALVIALIMVLAPLAFVPSAAAATDEEIEASIDAGVEWLASQQNETGYWGDCGDDLPAITGFALVKLVDRARELGVDPFNTSEYEYAENVILGFEWLESQKNVQFGINDSQTNNNGQAIFFSWYDYHQTYNTAIALMAFANLNGYDEYNENLVQDMVDWFVDTQNYDGAWRYGASGISDNSNTGYAVIGLAYAENAGAIIPDSLKTDLNSWIDYIQNDTNGGSGYTTPDYWVNSLKTGNLILEMGFVGDDSESTRMGYAIDYLVGNWTEIGSGIYMTGWKNYNYQAMYCIMKGLEYMQIEEIDGIDWYGDFSDYIVANQNETGFWSGDPWAIYGNQNQILSTEWALLTLEKATVIKEIPVGFDVKPASCPNPINIKSNGVQPMAIAGSEEFDVYDIDPATLKIGICVDGEFTEFEGVAPLRWEYDDVTESYIPEEGEPCCIVTYPDGITDLSMKYDTQELVEAGLGDYEKNDELCLCIKGTTYDGEQFVGRDCIIIK
;
A
#
# COMPACT_ATOMS: atom_id res chain seq x y z
N MET A 1 -20.56 65.10 -60.65
CA MET A 1 -19.99 63.90 -61.30
C MET A 1 -18.97 63.29 -60.35
N LYS A 2 -19.38 62.34 -59.51
CA LYS A 2 -18.49 61.59 -58.60
C LYS A 2 -18.24 60.22 -59.24
N LYS A 3 -16.98 59.87 -59.48
CA LYS A 3 -16.56 58.51 -59.84
C LYS A 3 -15.87 57.90 -58.63
N SER A 4 -16.44 56.80 -58.14
CA SER A 4 -15.84 55.87 -57.19
C SER A 4 -15.13 54.75 -57.95
N ALA A 5 -13.93 54.35 -57.51
CA ALA A 5 -13.33 53.02 -57.67
C ALA A 5 -12.14 52.94 -56.71
N LEU A 6 -12.29 52.31 -55.54
CA LEU A 6 -12.02 50.90 -55.24
C LEU A 6 -10.51 50.61 -55.07
N VAL A 7 -10.06 50.64 -53.81
CA VAL A 7 -8.74 50.17 -53.38
C VAL A 7 -8.91 48.74 -52.87
N ILE A 8 -8.14 47.81 -53.44
CA ILE A 8 -8.09 46.39 -53.07
C ILE A 8 -7.25 46.27 -51.79
N ALA A 9 -7.87 45.82 -50.70
CA ALA A 9 -7.19 45.48 -49.46
C ALA A 9 -6.85 43.98 -49.48
N LEU A 10 -5.56 43.68 -49.34
CA LEU A 10 -4.99 42.34 -49.22
C LEU A 10 -5.26 41.81 -47.81
N ILE A 11 -6.13 40.80 -47.68
CA ILE A 11 -6.40 40.12 -46.40
C ILE A 11 -5.32 39.06 -46.20
N MET A 12 -4.38 39.32 -45.28
CA MET A 12 -3.51 38.28 -44.73
C MET A 12 -4.34 37.43 -43.76
N VAL A 13 -4.59 36.18 -44.15
CA VAL A 13 -5.18 35.16 -43.27
C VAL A 13 -4.08 34.71 -42.31
N LEU A 14 -4.11 35.26 -41.09
CA LEU A 14 -3.42 34.68 -39.94
C LEU A 14 -4.19 33.42 -39.53
N ALA A 15 -3.59 32.26 -39.80
CA ALA A 15 -4.06 31.00 -39.25
C ALA A 15 -3.86 31.03 -37.72
N PRO A 16 -4.85 30.65 -36.90
CA PRO A 16 -4.62 30.46 -35.49
C PRO A 16 -3.67 29.27 -35.33
N LEU A 17 -2.50 29.51 -34.75
CA LEU A 17 -1.69 28.47 -34.14
C LEU A 17 -2.57 27.81 -33.08
N ALA A 18 -3.08 26.62 -33.38
CA ALA A 18 -3.64 25.74 -32.38
C ALA A 18 -2.49 25.42 -31.42
N PHE A 19 -2.52 26.02 -30.23
CA PHE A 19 -1.86 25.44 -29.08
C PHE A 19 -2.45 24.05 -28.93
N VAL A 20 -1.69 23.02 -29.28
CA VAL A 20 -1.94 21.67 -28.78
C VAL A 20 -1.62 21.77 -27.30
N PRO A 21 -2.60 21.65 -26.38
CA PRO A 21 -2.27 21.51 -24.98
C PRO A 21 -1.35 20.29 -24.87
N SER A 22 -0.25 20.42 -24.14
CA SER A 22 0.30 19.23 -23.48
C SER A 22 -0.88 18.58 -22.78
N ALA A 23 -1.11 17.28 -22.99
CA ALA A 23 -2.10 16.55 -22.20
C ALA A 23 -1.75 16.84 -20.74
N ALA A 24 -2.68 17.45 -20.02
CA ALA A 24 -2.56 17.61 -18.59
C ALA A 24 -3.00 16.29 -17.97
N ALA A 25 -2.40 15.95 -16.83
CA ALA A 25 -2.84 14.81 -16.04
C ALA A 25 -4.36 14.88 -15.78
N ALA A 26 -5.02 13.73 -15.66
CA ALA A 26 -6.44 13.58 -15.38
C ALA A 26 -6.70 14.30 -14.06
N THR A 27 -7.74 15.11 -14.03
CA THR A 27 -8.03 15.85 -12.79
C THR A 27 -8.55 14.90 -11.73
N ASP A 28 -8.42 15.27 -10.46
CA ASP A 28 -8.97 14.48 -9.35
C ASP A 28 -10.47 14.20 -9.55
N GLU A 29 -11.23 15.14 -10.13
CA GLU A 29 -12.65 14.90 -10.44
C GLU A 29 -12.87 13.92 -11.60
N GLU A 30 -11.98 13.88 -12.59
CA GLU A 30 -12.04 12.90 -13.68
C GLU A 30 -11.66 11.50 -13.19
N ILE A 31 -10.66 11.41 -12.30
CA ILE A 31 -10.24 10.17 -11.65
C ILE A 31 -11.38 9.65 -10.78
N GLU A 32 -11.95 10.46 -9.90
CA GLU A 32 -13.06 10.05 -9.02
C GLU A 32 -14.29 9.59 -9.81
N ALA A 33 -14.66 10.32 -10.86
CA ALA A 33 -15.78 9.91 -11.73
C ALA A 33 -15.50 8.58 -12.44
N SER A 34 -14.24 8.33 -12.81
CA SER A 34 -13.81 7.06 -13.41
C SER A 34 -13.85 5.92 -12.38
N ILE A 35 -13.44 6.17 -11.13
CA ILE A 35 -13.51 5.21 -10.02
C ILE A 35 -14.97 4.83 -9.76
N ASP A 36 -15.86 5.82 -9.57
CA ASP A 36 -17.30 5.59 -9.32
C ASP A 36 -17.93 4.69 -10.39
N ALA A 37 -17.71 5.01 -11.67
CA ALA A 37 -18.25 4.23 -12.78
C ALA A 37 -17.68 2.80 -12.83
N GLY A 38 -16.41 2.62 -12.49
CA GLY A 38 -15.76 1.30 -12.47
C GLY A 38 -16.20 0.45 -11.27
N VAL A 39 -16.38 1.06 -10.09
CA VAL A 39 -16.88 0.38 -8.90
C VAL A 39 -18.34 -0.06 -9.09
N GLU A 40 -19.19 0.83 -9.61
CA GLU A 40 -20.58 0.47 -9.94
C GLU A 40 -20.62 -0.72 -10.91
N TRP A 41 -19.79 -0.68 -11.97
CA TRP A 41 -19.71 -1.78 -12.91
C TRP A 41 -19.20 -3.07 -12.24
N LEU A 42 -18.12 -3.01 -11.45
CA LEU A 42 -17.53 -4.17 -10.79
C LEU A 42 -18.53 -4.82 -9.83
N ALA A 43 -19.21 -4.03 -9.00
CA ALA A 43 -20.25 -4.52 -8.09
C ALA A 43 -21.37 -5.25 -8.84
N SER A 44 -21.74 -4.75 -10.03
CA SER A 44 -22.76 -5.40 -10.88
C SER A 44 -22.30 -6.72 -11.51
N GLN A 45 -21.01 -7.05 -11.49
CA GLN A 45 -20.47 -8.32 -12.00
C GLN A 45 -20.47 -9.46 -10.98
N GLN A 46 -20.78 -9.19 -9.70
CA GLN A 46 -20.87 -10.24 -8.70
C GLN A 46 -22.01 -11.20 -9.06
N ASN A 47 -21.74 -12.51 -8.96
CA ASN A 47 -22.78 -13.50 -9.20
C ASN A 47 -23.67 -13.73 -7.96
N GLU A 48 -24.76 -14.48 -8.15
CA GLU A 48 -25.75 -14.81 -7.12
C GLU A 48 -25.18 -15.55 -5.89
N THR A 49 -23.98 -16.14 -6.01
CA THR A 49 -23.28 -16.86 -4.93
C THR A 49 -22.16 -16.05 -4.29
N GLY A 50 -21.99 -14.78 -4.67
CA GLY A 50 -21.10 -13.83 -3.99
C GLY A 50 -19.71 -13.65 -4.60
N TYR A 51 -19.31 -14.42 -5.61
CA TYR A 51 -17.96 -14.32 -6.18
C TYR A 51 -17.92 -13.55 -7.51
N TRP A 52 -16.71 -13.17 -7.92
CA TRP A 52 -16.43 -12.55 -9.22
C TRP A 52 -15.66 -13.49 -10.14
N GLY A 53 -15.94 -13.38 -11.44
CA GLY A 53 -15.32 -14.20 -12.49
C GLY A 53 -16.22 -15.33 -13.00
N ASP A 54 -15.82 -15.89 -14.14
CA ASP A 54 -16.66 -16.85 -14.88
C ASP A 54 -16.39 -18.31 -14.49
N CYS A 55 -15.11 -18.67 -14.35
CA CYS A 55 -14.66 -20.02 -14.01
C CYS A 55 -13.15 -20.06 -13.76
N GLY A 56 -12.65 -21.19 -13.27
CA GLY A 56 -11.22 -21.48 -13.18
C GLY A 56 -10.68 -21.40 -11.75
N ASP A 57 -9.46 -21.88 -11.57
CA ASP A 57 -8.81 -21.93 -10.25
C ASP A 57 -8.59 -20.52 -9.66
N ASP A 58 -8.66 -19.47 -10.49
CA ASP A 58 -8.39 -18.06 -10.15
C ASP A 58 -9.55 -17.31 -9.48
N LEU A 59 -10.72 -17.95 -9.29
CA LEU A 59 -11.89 -17.30 -8.70
C LEU A 59 -11.63 -16.73 -7.27
N PRO A 60 -10.83 -17.38 -6.39
CA PRO A 60 -10.42 -16.77 -5.13
C PRO A 60 -9.64 -15.46 -5.31
N ALA A 61 -8.65 -15.44 -6.21
CA ALA A 61 -7.88 -14.22 -6.51
C ALA A 61 -8.77 -13.08 -7.01
N ILE A 62 -9.64 -13.35 -7.99
CA ILE A 62 -10.53 -12.35 -8.57
C ILE A 62 -11.48 -11.79 -7.50
N THR A 63 -12.07 -12.68 -6.70
CA THR A 63 -12.95 -12.24 -5.61
C THR A 63 -12.20 -11.45 -4.54
N GLY A 64 -10.96 -11.83 -4.23
CA GLY A 64 -10.12 -11.09 -3.29
C GLY A 64 -9.81 -9.67 -3.78
N PHE A 65 -9.54 -9.46 -5.07
CA PHE A 65 -9.37 -8.13 -5.63
C PHE A 65 -10.63 -7.26 -5.52
N ALA A 66 -11.79 -7.81 -5.88
CA ALA A 66 -13.04 -7.11 -5.72
C ALA A 66 -13.31 -6.72 -4.26
N LEU A 67 -13.02 -7.62 -3.31
CA LEU A 67 -13.15 -7.33 -1.88
C LEU A 67 -12.22 -6.21 -1.42
N VAL A 68 -10.93 -6.26 -1.77
CA VAL A 68 -9.98 -5.18 -1.43
C VAL A 68 -10.53 -3.85 -1.92
N LYS A 69 -10.96 -3.79 -3.18
CA LYS A 69 -11.47 -2.54 -3.76
C LYS A 69 -12.73 -2.03 -3.07
N LEU A 70 -13.71 -2.89 -2.81
CA LEU A 70 -14.96 -2.49 -2.18
C LEU A 70 -14.78 -2.10 -0.71
N VAL A 71 -13.84 -2.72 0.00
CA VAL A 71 -13.46 -2.34 1.38
C VAL A 71 -12.74 -1.00 1.39
N ASP A 72 -11.76 -0.79 0.50
CA ASP A 72 -11.04 0.49 0.40
C ASP A 72 -12.00 1.65 0.10
N ARG A 73 -13.00 1.42 -0.76
CA ARG A 73 -14.03 2.44 -1.04
C ARG A 73 -14.86 2.79 0.21
N ALA A 74 -15.21 1.81 1.04
CA ALA A 74 -15.93 2.08 2.29
C ALA A 74 -15.06 2.90 3.25
N ARG A 75 -13.77 2.56 3.35
CA ARG A 75 -12.78 3.28 4.18
C ARG A 75 -12.61 4.73 3.74
N GLU A 76 -12.48 4.99 2.44
CA GLU A 76 -12.43 6.35 1.87
C GLU A 76 -13.66 7.19 2.20
N LEU A 77 -14.84 6.56 2.19
CA LEU A 77 -16.11 7.19 2.51
C LEU A 77 -16.34 7.33 4.04
N GLY A 78 -15.47 6.75 4.86
CA GLY A 78 -15.58 6.76 6.33
C GLY A 78 -16.79 5.97 6.84
N VAL A 79 -17.17 4.90 6.15
CA VAL A 79 -18.29 4.02 6.52
C VAL A 79 -17.82 2.58 6.74
N ASP A 80 -18.60 1.82 7.51
CA ASP A 80 -18.34 0.40 7.75
C ASP A 80 -18.68 -0.42 6.47
N PRO A 81 -17.73 -1.21 5.92
CA PRO A 81 -17.92 -1.99 4.70
C PRO A 81 -18.97 -3.10 4.83
N PHE A 82 -19.34 -3.53 6.04
CA PHE A 82 -20.35 -4.57 6.30
C PHE A 82 -21.71 -3.97 6.72
N ASN A 83 -21.82 -2.65 6.85
CA ASN A 83 -23.06 -2.00 7.26
C ASN A 83 -23.97 -1.66 6.06
N THR A 84 -24.93 -2.56 5.79
CA THR A 84 -25.95 -2.41 4.73
C THR A 84 -26.87 -1.19 4.83
N SER A 85 -26.86 -0.47 5.96
CA SER A 85 -27.62 0.77 6.11
C SER A 85 -26.83 2.03 5.76
N GLU A 86 -25.49 1.93 5.67
CA GLU A 86 -24.58 3.05 5.47
C GLU A 86 -23.82 2.97 4.14
N TYR A 87 -23.46 1.76 3.72
CA TYR A 87 -22.66 1.55 2.51
C TYR A 87 -23.43 0.80 1.43
N GLU A 88 -23.48 1.37 0.22
CA GLU A 88 -24.28 0.86 -0.89
C GLU A 88 -23.81 -0.51 -1.41
N TYR A 89 -22.51 -0.81 -1.28
CA TYR A 89 -21.92 -2.07 -1.71
C TYR A 89 -21.71 -3.07 -0.55
N ALA A 90 -22.24 -2.81 0.65
CA ALA A 90 -22.04 -3.70 1.80
C ALA A 90 -22.57 -5.12 1.56
N GLU A 91 -23.68 -5.29 0.83
CA GLU A 91 -24.17 -6.62 0.49
C GLU A 91 -23.20 -7.37 -0.44
N ASN A 92 -22.54 -6.64 -1.37
CA ASN A 92 -21.48 -7.23 -2.20
C ASN A 92 -20.27 -7.66 -1.36
N VAL A 93 -19.83 -6.82 -0.41
CA VAL A 93 -18.73 -7.14 0.51
C VAL A 93 -19.05 -8.39 1.34
N ILE A 94 -20.21 -8.43 2.00
CA ILE A 94 -20.65 -9.57 2.83
C ILE A 94 -20.61 -10.86 2.02
N LEU A 95 -21.26 -10.88 0.84
CA LEU A 95 -21.35 -12.09 0.02
C LEU A 95 -19.99 -12.53 -0.54
N GLY A 96 -19.13 -11.57 -0.90
CA GLY A 96 -17.77 -11.85 -1.36
C GLY A 96 -16.90 -12.43 -0.26
N PHE A 97 -16.97 -11.85 0.93
CA PHE A 97 -16.23 -12.30 2.12
C PHE A 97 -16.65 -13.72 2.50
N GLU A 98 -17.95 -13.97 2.65
CA GLU A 98 -18.48 -15.29 3.01
C GLU A 98 -18.10 -16.34 1.97
N TRP A 99 -18.17 -16.00 0.68
CA TRP A 99 -17.77 -16.92 -0.37
C TRP A 99 -16.28 -17.20 -0.33
N LEU A 100 -15.42 -16.18 -0.25
CA LEU A 100 -13.97 -16.34 -0.25
C LEU A 100 -13.54 -17.16 0.96
N GLU A 101 -14.03 -16.83 2.16
CA GLU A 101 -13.72 -17.58 3.38
C GLU A 101 -14.09 -19.06 3.26
N SER A 102 -15.18 -19.38 2.55
CA SER A 102 -15.60 -20.76 2.31
C SER A 102 -14.69 -21.54 1.35
N GLN A 103 -13.79 -20.88 0.61
CA GLN A 103 -12.83 -21.51 -0.31
C GLN A 103 -11.52 -21.93 0.34
N LYS A 104 -11.31 -21.63 1.63
CA LYS A 104 -10.05 -21.91 2.31
C LYS A 104 -9.75 -23.41 2.41
N ASN A 105 -8.50 -23.78 2.14
CA ASN A 105 -7.96 -25.10 2.45
C ASN A 105 -7.06 -24.98 3.68
N VAL A 106 -7.25 -25.88 4.65
CA VAL A 106 -6.44 -25.91 5.87
C VAL A 106 -5.44 -27.07 5.78
N GLN A 107 -4.15 -26.73 5.86
CA GLN A 107 -3.04 -27.65 6.02
C GLN A 107 -2.71 -27.80 7.50
N PHE A 108 -2.45 -29.03 7.95
CA PHE A 108 -2.13 -29.32 9.35
C PHE A 108 -0.75 -29.97 9.48
N GLY A 109 -0.09 -29.73 10.60
CA GLY A 109 1.19 -30.36 10.96
C GLY A 109 2.40 -29.67 10.34
N ILE A 110 2.29 -28.40 9.99
CA ILE A 110 3.44 -27.56 9.60
C ILE A 110 4.29 -27.20 10.82
N ASN A 111 5.49 -26.69 10.57
CA ASN A 111 6.35 -26.10 11.61
C ASN A 111 6.35 -24.58 11.48
N ASP A 112 5.53 -23.95 12.31
CA ASP A 112 5.27 -22.51 12.42
C ASP A 112 5.76 -21.98 13.78
N SER A 113 6.81 -22.59 14.34
CA SER A 113 7.37 -22.19 15.64
C SER A 113 7.99 -20.78 15.69
N GLN A 114 8.10 -20.11 14.54
CA GLN A 114 8.55 -18.72 14.40
C GLN A 114 7.39 -17.71 14.35
N THR A 115 6.14 -18.19 14.38
CA THR A 115 4.92 -17.38 14.30
C THR A 115 3.95 -17.79 15.42
N ASN A 116 2.71 -18.18 15.13
CA ASN A 116 1.69 -18.48 16.14
C ASN A 116 1.77 -19.90 16.73
N ASN A 117 2.60 -20.78 16.14
CA ASN A 117 2.86 -22.15 16.61
C ASN A 117 1.57 -22.97 16.85
N ASN A 118 0.57 -22.81 15.98
CA ASN A 118 -0.69 -23.55 16.03
C ASN A 118 -0.68 -24.82 15.14
N GLY A 119 0.36 -24.96 14.30
CA GLY A 119 0.59 -26.08 13.39
C GLY A 119 -0.35 -26.11 12.18
N GLN A 120 -0.90 -24.96 11.77
CA GLN A 120 -1.84 -24.81 10.66
C GLN A 120 -1.35 -23.80 9.64
N ALA A 121 -1.66 -24.08 8.36
CA ALA A 121 -1.48 -23.14 7.27
C ALA A 121 -2.76 -23.08 6.44
N ILE A 122 -3.04 -21.94 5.81
CA ILE A 122 -4.21 -21.74 4.96
C ILE A 122 -3.80 -21.31 3.56
N PHE A 123 -4.40 -21.93 2.55
CA PHE A 123 -4.23 -21.57 1.14
C PHE A 123 -5.52 -21.68 0.33
N PHE A 124 -5.54 -21.06 -0.83
CA PHE A 124 -6.70 -20.96 -1.71
C PHE A 124 -6.39 -21.55 -3.08
N SER A 125 -7.05 -22.65 -3.44
CA SER A 125 -7.02 -23.29 -4.77
C SER A 125 -7.93 -24.52 -4.75
N TRP A 126 -8.41 -24.94 -5.92
CA TRP A 126 -9.13 -26.20 -6.11
C TRP A 126 -8.29 -27.29 -6.77
N TYR A 127 -7.28 -26.93 -7.57
CA TYR A 127 -6.58 -27.87 -8.45
C TYR A 127 -5.04 -27.80 -8.41
N ASP A 128 -4.46 -27.19 -7.38
CA ASP A 128 -3.01 -27.02 -7.18
C ASP A 128 -2.30 -26.27 -8.33
N TYR A 129 -3.03 -25.43 -9.07
CA TYR A 129 -2.45 -24.67 -10.18
C TYR A 129 -1.96 -23.31 -9.75
N HIS A 130 -2.82 -22.45 -9.18
CA HIS A 130 -2.49 -21.04 -8.90
C HIS A 130 -2.61 -20.68 -7.41
N GLN A 131 -2.17 -21.60 -6.54
CA GLN A 131 -2.21 -21.44 -5.08
C GLN A 131 -1.56 -20.12 -4.63
N THR A 132 -0.43 -19.73 -5.20
CA THR A 132 0.27 -18.50 -4.79
C THR A 132 -0.53 -17.24 -5.10
N TYR A 133 -1.05 -17.06 -6.32
CA TYR A 133 -1.88 -15.90 -6.65
C TYR A 133 -3.13 -15.82 -5.79
N ASN A 134 -3.87 -16.92 -5.72
CA ASN A 134 -5.10 -16.99 -4.94
C ASN A 134 -4.86 -16.70 -3.46
N THR A 135 -3.82 -17.30 -2.88
CA THR A 135 -3.53 -17.14 -1.45
C THR A 135 -2.99 -15.75 -1.16
N ALA A 136 -2.14 -15.19 -2.02
CA ALA A 136 -1.62 -13.83 -1.87
C ALA A 136 -2.72 -12.76 -1.94
N ILE A 137 -3.62 -12.88 -2.91
CA ILE A 137 -4.68 -11.89 -3.11
C ILE A 137 -5.78 -12.06 -2.06
N ALA A 138 -6.08 -13.29 -1.64
CA ALA A 138 -6.92 -13.52 -0.47
C ALA A 138 -6.28 -12.97 0.82
N LEU A 139 -4.95 -13.08 0.97
CA LEU A 139 -4.22 -12.55 2.12
C LEU A 139 -4.36 -11.03 2.17
N MET A 140 -4.15 -10.36 1.03
CA MET A 140 -4.41 -8.93 0.88
C MET A 140 -5.85 -8.57 1.27
N ALA A 141 -6.85 -9.32 0.82
CA ALA A 141 -8.25 -9.07 1.14
C ALA A 141 -8.56 -9.20 2.64
N PHE A 142 -8.13 -10.27 3.30
CA PHE A 142 -8.39 -10.48 4.73
C PHE A 142 -7.55 -9.57 5.63
N ALA A 143 -6.30 -9.30 5.27
CA ALA A 143 -5.45 -8.37 6.01
C ALA A 143 -5.97 -6.92 5.89
N ASN A 144 -6.56 -6.55 4.75
CA ASN A 144 -7.19 -5.24 4.56
C ASN A 144 -8.44 -5.03 5.42
N LEU A 145 -8.93 -6.06 6.14
CA LEU A 145 -10.02 -5.92 7.10
C LEU A 145 -9.54 -5.46 8.48
N ASN A 146 -8.23 -5.33 8.73
CA ASN A 146 -7.72 -4.83 10.00
C ASN A 146 -8.39 -3.48 10.35
N GLY A 147 -8.91 -3.38 11.58
CA GLY A 147 -9.78 -2.28 12.02
C GLY A 147 -11.28 -2.59 12.03
N TYR A 148 -11.73 -3.68 11.40
CA TYR A 148 -13.14 -4.10 11.37
C TYR A 148 -13.39 -5.39 12.17
N ASP A 149 -14.65 -5.60 12.61
CA ASP A 149 -15.07 -6.76 13.42
C ASP A 149 -14.83 -8.11 12.69
N GLU A 150 -14.86 -8.11 11.36
CA GLU A 150 -14.61 -9.28 10.51
C GLU A 150 -13.13 -9.66 10.38
N TYR A 151 -12.21 -8.82 10.88
CA TYR A 151 -10.79 -9.15 10.91
C TYR A 151 -10.51 -10.40 11.76
N ASN A 152 -9.67 -11.29 11.24
CA ASN A 152 -9.27 -12.51 11.92
C ASN A 152 -7.75 -12.69 11.85
N GLU A 153 -7.08 -12.32 12.93
CA GLU A 153 -5.62 -12.43 13.09
C GLU A 153 -5.08 -13.83 12.79
N ASN A 154 -5.79 -14.89 13.22
CA ASN A 154 -5.35 -16.27 13.04
C ASN A 154 -5.49 -16.71 11.59
N LEU A 155 -6.56 -16.29 10.91
CA LEU A 155 -6.74 -16.57 9.48
C LEU A 155 -5.60 -15.94 8.66
N VAL A 156 -5.28 -14.67 8.93
CA VAL A 156 -4.21 -13.94 8.25
C VAL A 156 -2.85 -14.58 8.56
N GLN A 157 -2.56 -14.88 9.83
CA GLN A 157 -1.30 -15.52 10.21
C GLN A 157 -1.15 -16.92 9.59
N ASP A 158 -2.19 -17.75 9.57
CA ASP A 158 -2.11 -19.10 8.97
C ASP A 158 -1.87 -19.04 7.45
N MET A 159 -2.30 -17.97 6.78
CA MET A 159 -1.98 -17.74 5.37
C MET A 159 -0.52 -17.30 5.17
N VAL A 160 0.02 -16.48 6.07
CA VAL A 160 1.47 -16.19 6.13
C VAL A 160 2.26 -17.48 6.35
N ASP A 161 1.81 -18.34 7.26
CA ASP A 161 2.48 -19.59 7.59
C ASP A 161 2.53 -20.56 6.38
N TRP A 162 1.52 -20.51 5.49
CA TRP A 162 1.59 -21.22 4.22
C TRP A 162 2.70 -20.71 3.31
N PHE A 163 2.89 -19.39 3.21
CA PHE A 163 4.00 -18.83 2.43
C PHE A 163 5.36 -19.17 3.03
N VAL A 164 5.47 -19.19 4.36
CA VAL A 164 6.68 -19.63 5.08
C VAL A 164 6.98 -21.11 4.81
N ASP A 165 5.98 -21.99 4.90
CA ASP A 165 6.15 -23.44 4.67
C ASP A 165 6.48 -23.79 3.22
N THR A 166 6.03 -22.96 2.27
CA THR A 166 6.15 -23.23 0.82
C THR A 166 7.17 -22.37 0.08
N GLN A 167 7.91 -21.50 0.79
CA GLN A 167 9.03 -20.77 0.21
C GLN A 167 10.07 -21.76 -0.31
N ASN A 168 10.44 -21.62 -1.58
CA ASN A 168 11.44 -22.52 -2.17
C ASN A 168 12.83 -22.19 -1.60
N TYR A 169 13.76 -23.14 -1.75
CA TYR A 169 15.15 -22.99 -1.28
C TYR A 169 15.92 -21.80 -1.87
N ASP A 170 15.42 -21.24 -2.98
CA ASP A 170 15.97 -20.06 -3.63
C ASP A 170 15.39 -18.75 -3.09
N GLY A 171 14.47 -18.81 -2.12
CA GLY A 171 13.86 -17.67 -1.44
C GLY A 171 12.56 -17.17 -2.06
N ALA A 172 12.08 -17.82 -3.11
CA ALA A 172 10.95 -17.33 -3.91
C ALA A 172 9.82 -18.36 -4.04
N TRP A 173 8.75 -17.97 -4.74
CA TRP A 173 7.55 -18.80 -4.92
C TRP A 173 7.27 -19.11 -6.38
N ARG A 174 6.51 -20.18 -6.57
CA ARG A 174 5.95 -20.61 -7.86
C ARG A 174 4.43 -20.65 -7.76
N TYR A 175 3.74 -20.94 -8.86
CA TYR A 175 2.28 -21.00 -8.90
C TYR A 175 1.64 -21.96 -7.87
N GLY A 176 2.33 -23.07 -7.54
CA GLY A 176 1.93 -23.96 -6.45
C GLY A 176 2.97 -24.00 -5.34
N ALA A 177 2.72 -24.81 -4.30
CA ALA A 177 3.55 -25.00 -3.11
C ALA A 177 4.98 -25.54 -3.36
N SER A 178 5.35 -25.80 -4.62
CA SER A 178 6.72 -26.14 -5.01
C SER A 178 6.92 -25.88 -6.51
N GLY A 179 8.17 -25.79 -6.95
CA GLY A 179 8.52 -25.73 -8.37
C GLY A 179 9.75 -24.87 -8.63
N ILE A 180 9.90 -24.42 -9.88
CA ILE A 180 10.91 -23.43 -10.25
C ILE A 180 10.30 -22.06 -9.97
N SER A 181 10.86 -21.30 -9.04
CA SER A 181 10.40 -19.97 -8.67
C SER A 181 10.38 -18.98 -9.84
N ASP A 182 9.52 -17.96 -9.75
CA ASP A 182 9.47 -16.86 -10.72
C ASP A 182 9.02 -15.53 -10.08
N ASN A 183 9.41 -14.40 -10.69
CA ASN A 183 9.11 -13.07 -10.15
C ASN A 183 7.70 -12.56 -10.41
N SER A 184 6.87 -13.32 -11.13
CA SER A 184 5.46 -12.99 -11.26
C SER A 184 4.71 -13.48 -10.01
N ASN A 185 4.96 -14.71 -9.58
CA ASN A 185 4.38 -15.28 -8.37
C ASN A 185 5.01 -14.69 -7.10
N THR A 186 6.34 -14.52 -7.08
CA THR A 186 7.05 -13.96 -5.92
C THR A 186 6.55 -12.56 -5.59
N GLY A 187 6.44 -11.68 -6.59
CA GLY A 187 5.90 -10.34 -6.35
C GLY A 187 4.50 -10.32 -5.76
N TYR A 188 3.61 -11.19 -6.24
CA TYR A 188 2.27 -11.30 -5.65
C TYR A 188 2.30 -11.86 -4.23
N ALA A 189 3.12 -12.89 -3.96
CA ALA A 189 3.32 -13.38 -2.61
C ALA A 189 3.75 -12.25 -1.67
N VAL A 190 4.71 -11.42 -2.08
CA VAL A 190 5.19 -10.30 -1.26
C VAL A 190 4.17 -9.18 -1.12
N ILE A 191 3.35 -8.88 -2.14
CA ILE A 191 2.20 -7.97 -1.98
C ILE A 191 1.28 -8.45 -0.85
N GLY A 192 0.92 -9.73 -0.84
CA GLY A 192 0.09 -10.31 0.23
C GLY A 192 0.77 -10.25 1.60
N LEU A 193 2.06 -10.60 1.67
CA LEU A 193 2.84 -10.57 2.91
C LEU A 193 3.01 -9.16 3.46
N ALA A 194 3.18 -8.15 2.60
CA ALA A 194 3.26 -6.75 3.01
C ALA A 194 1.95 -6.29 3.65
N TYR A 195 0.80 -6.66 3.08
CA TYR A 195 -0.50 -6.39 3.69
C TYR A 195 -0.66 -7.10 5.04
N ALA A 196 -0.23 -8.36 5.14
CA ALA A 196 -0.30 -9.11 6.39
C ALA A 196 0.58 -8.50 7.47
N GLU A 197 1.83 -8.12 7.14
CA GLU A 197 2.75 -7.44 8.07
C GLU A 197 2.16 -6.13 8.57
N ASN A 198 1.59 -5.32 7.67
CA ASN A 198 0.89 -4.08 8.03
C ASN A 198 -0.35 -4.32 8.90
N ALA A 199 -1.01 -5.47 8.77
CA ALA A 199 -2.11 -5.89 9.63
C ALA A 199 -1.64 -6.54 10.96
N GLY A 200 -0.34 -6.56 11.22
CA GLY A 200 0.24 -7.08 12.47
C GLY A 200 0.60 -8.57 12.46
N ALA A 201 0.54 -9.23 11.30
CA ALA A 201 1.02 -10.62 11.18
C ALA A 201 2.54 -10.68 11.29
N ILE A 202 3.04 -11.74 11.94
CA ILE A 202 4.47 -11.97 12.15
C ILE A 202 5.05 -12.57 10.87
N ILE A 203 5.98 -11.85 10.25
CA ILE A 203 6.80 -12.33 9.13
C ILE A 203 8.18 -12.75 9.69
N PRO A 204 8.57 -14.04 9.61
CA PRO A 204 9.88 -14.45 10.10
C PRO A 204 11.05 -13.80 9.35
N ASP A 205 12.08 -13.35 10.08
CA ASP A 205 13.33 -12.81 9.49
C ASP A 205 13.99 -13.77 8.49
N SER A 206 13.85 -15.08 8.71
CA SER A 206 14.36 -16.09 7.79
C SER A 206 13.71 -15.99 6.41
N LEU A 207 12.41 -15.70 6.35
CA LEU A 207 11.68 -15.53 5.09
C LEU A 207 12.22 -14.33 4.31
N LYS A 208 12.41 -13.19 4.99
CA LYS A 208 12.97 -11.98 4.37
C LYS A 208 14.43 -12.18 3.95
N THR A 209 15.22 -12.90 4.75
CA THR A 209 16.62 -13.23 4.42
C THR A 209 16.72 -14.09 3.15
N ASP A 210 15.87 -15.10 3.03
CA ASP A 210 15.87 -15.99 1.87
C ASP A 210 15.35 -15.24 0.63
N LEU A 211 14.27 -14.45 0.76
CA LEU A 211 13.76 -13.57 -0.30
C LEU A 211 14.84 -12.58 -0.77
N ASN A 212 15.62 -12.01 0.13
CA ASN A 212 16.71 -11.10 -0.22
C ASN A 212 17.75 -11.76 -1.14
N SER A 213 17.99 -13.07 -0.97
CA SER A 213 18.86 -13.84 -1.86
C SER A 213 18.25 -14.05 -3.25
N TRP A 214 16.93 -14.21 -3.33
CA TRP A 214 16.22 -14.26 -4.61
C TRP A 214 16.30 -12.92 -5.36
N ILE A 215 16.07 -11.81 -4.66
CA ILE A 215 16.14 -10.44 -5.23
C ILE A 215 17.50 -10.19 -5.87
N ASP A 216 18.58 -10.50 -5.15
CA ASP A 216 19.97 -10.40 -5.66
C ASP A 216 20.18 -11.27 -6.90
N TYR A 217 19.62 -12.49 -6.91
CA TYR A 217 19.72 -13.37 -8.07
C TYR A 217 18.90 -12.86 -9.26
N ILE A 218 17.62 -12.53 -9.09
CA ILE A 218 16.66 -12.35 -10.19
C ILE A 218 16.77 -11.00 -10.90
N GLN A 219 17.34 -10.00 -10.22
CA GLN A 219 17.64 -8.71 -10.83
C GLN A 219 18.68 -8.89 -11.94
N ASN A 220 18.44 -8.26 -13.09
CA ASN A 220 19.36 -8.32 -14.21
C ASN A 220 20.57 -7.40 -14.00
N ASP A 221 21.76 -8.00 -13.84
CA ASP A 221 23.05 -7.27 -13.69
C ASP A 221 23.39 -6.29 -14.82
N THR A 222 22.78 -6.42 -16.00
CA THR A 222 23.10 -5.59 -17.16
C THR A 222 22.20 -4.36 -17.28
N ASN A 223 20.91 -4.49 -16.98
CA ASN A 223 19.93 -3.42 -17.19
C ASN A 223 19.12 -3.04 -15.96
N GLY A 224 19.28 -3.72 -14.82
CA GLY A 224 18.63 -3.41 -13.56
C GLY A 224 17.19 -3.90 -13.39
N GLY A 225 16.54 -4.34 -14.48
CA GLY A 225 15.16 -4.84 -14.43
C GLY A 225 15.08 -6.28 -13.92
N SER A 226 13.86 -6.75 -13.64
CA SER A 226 13.65 -8.13 -13.18
C SER A 226 13.38 -9.12 -14.32
N GLY A 227 14.13 -10.23 -14.32
CA GLY A 227 13.82 -11.41 -15.12
C GLY A 227 12.58 -12.17 -14.64
N TYR A 228 12.19 -13.24 -15.34
CA TYR A 228 11.04 -14.09 -14.98
C TYR A 228 11.45 -15.24 -14.04
N THR A 229 12.12 -16.27 -14.56
CA THR A 229 12.69 -17.40 -13.77
C THR A 229 14.22 -17.34 -13.68
N THR A 230 14.83 -16.49 -14.51
CA THR A 230 16.27 -16.24 -14.56
C THR A 230 16.49 -14.77 -14.95
N PRO A 231 17.66 -14.18 -14.64
CA PRO A 231 17.80 -12.73 -14.65
C PRO A 231 17.71 -12.12 -16.06
N ASP A 232 18.18 -12.85 -17.07
CA ASP A 232 18.13 -12.41 -18.48
C ASP A 232 16.84 -12.80 -19.22
N TYR A 233 15.97 -13.61 -18.60
CA TYR A 233 14.81 -14.15 -19.29
C TYR A 233 13.61 -13.23 -19.13
N TRP A 234 13.26 -12.57 -20.23
CA TRP A 234 12.02 -11.81 -20.36
C TRP A 234 11.89 -10.68 -19.33
N VAL A 235 12.92 -9.84 -19.27
CA VAL A 235 12.95 -8.66 -18.40
C VAL A 235 11.85 -7.67 -18.81
N ASN A 236 11.03 -7.21 -17.86
CA ASN A 236 9.98 -6.22 -18.13
C ASN A 236 9.58 -5.39 -16.90
N SER A 237 8.82 -4.31 -17.14
CA SER A 237 8.41 -3.35 -16.12
C SER A 237 7.46 -3.94 -15.07
N LEU A 238 6.58 -4.89 -15.43
CA LEU A 238 5.70 -5.57 -14.47
C LEU A 238 6.51 -6.22 -13.34
N LYS A 239 7.47 -7.06 -13.72
CA LYS A 239 8.31 -7.77 -12.73
C LYS A 239 9.29 -6.85 -12.04
N THR A 240 9.67 -5.75 -12.68
CA THR A 240 10.54 -4.74 -12.06
C THR A 240 9.76 -3.94 -11.00
N GLY A 241 8.46 -3.68 -11.20
CA GLY A 241 7.58 -3.15 -10.17
C GLY A 241 7.48 -4.08 -8.95
N ASN A 242 7.28 -5.39 -9.19
CA ASN A 242 7.34 -6.40 -8.13
C ASN A 242 8.69 -6.37 -7.40
N LEU A 243 9.80 -6.29 -8.14
CA LEU A 243 11.15 -6.25 -7.58
C LEU A 243 11.37 -5.05 -6.65
N ILE A 244 10.82 -3.88 -6.98
CA ILE A 244 10.89 -2.68 -6.13
C ILE A 244 10.14 -2.91 -4.81
N LEU A 245 8.94 -3.50 -4.86
CA LEU A 245 8.20 -3.86 -3.64
C LEU A 245 8.96 -4.89 -2.81
N GLU A 246 9.50 -5.92 -3.45
CA GLU A 246 10.31 -6.97 -2.81
C GLU A 246 11.54 -6.38 -2.10
N MET A 247 12.25 -5.45 -2.74
CA MET A 247 13.39 -4.72 -2.18
C MET A 247 12.98 -3.93 -0.93
N GLY A 248 11.91 -3.14 -1.03
CA GLY A 248 11.39 -2.39 0.11
C GLY A 248 11.02 -3.28 1.30
N PHE A 249 10.34 -4.39 1.02
CA PHE A 249 9.86 -5.34 2.02
C PHE A 249 11.00 -6.01 2.81
N VAL A 250 12.16 -6.23 2.17
CA VAL A 250 13.36 -6.76 2.83
C VAL A 250 14.27 -5.67 3.43
N GLY A 251 13.86 -4.40 3.36
CA GLY A 251 14.51 -3.29 4.04
C GLY A 251 15.39 -2.39 3.16
N ASP A 252 15.35 -2.51 1.84
CA ASP A 252 15.96 -1.49 0.98
C ASP A 252 15.25 -0.14 1.13
N ASP A 253 15.98 0.89 0.74
CA ASP A 253 15.63 2.31 0.77
C ASP A 253 15.98 2.99 -0.58
N SER A 254 15.82 4.30 -0.64
CA SER A 254 16.14 5.12 -1.82
C SER A 254 17.64 5.17 -2.15
N GLU A 255 18.52 4.91 -1.19
CA GLU A 255 19.98 4.94 -1.32
C GLU A 255 20.56 3.58 -1.78
N SER A 256 19.75 2.53 -1.72
CA SER A 256 20.12 1.19 -2.12
C SER A 256 20.47 1.13 -3.62
N THR A 257 21.70 0.75 -3.94
CA THR A 257 22.20 0.75 -5.33
C THR A 257 21.34 -0.11 -6.27
N ARG A 258 20.84 -1.26 -5.78
CA ARG A 258 19.97 -2.15 -6.56
C ARG A 258 18.56 -1.58 -6.79
N MET A 259 18.05 -0.78 -5.86
CA MET A 259 16.82 0.00 -6.03
C MET A 259 16.98 1.00 -7.18
N GLY A 260 18.08 1.78 -7.16
CA GLY A 260 18.39 2.71 -8.24
C GLY A 260 18.43 2.07 -9.62
N TYR A 261 19.02 0.87 -9.75
CA TYR A 261 19.04 0.14 -11.02
C TYR A 261 17.65 -0.32 -11.49
N ALA A 262 16.77 -0.72 -10.57
CA ALA A 262 15.39 -1.07 -10.91
C ALA A 262 14.60 0.15 -11.41
N ILE A 263 14.80 1.31 -10.76
CA ILE A 263 14.21 2.58 -11.18
C ILE A 263 14.74 3.01 -12.56
N ASP A 264 16.06 2.95 -12.79
CA ASP A 264 16.67 3.25 -14.08
C ASP A 264 16.09 2.37 -15.21
N TYR A 265 15.81 1.09 -14.92
CA TYR A 265 15.15 0.21 -15.88
C TYR A 265 13.74 0.70 -16.24
N LEU A 266 12.93 1.10 -15.25
CA LEU A 266 11.60 1.64 -15.49
C LEU A 266 11.66 2.92 -16.32
N VAL A 267 12.52 3.87 -15.94
CA VAL A 267 12.74 5.13 -16.67
C VAL A 267 13.14 4.86 -18.12
N GLY A 268 14.12 3.98 -18.35
CA GLY A 268 14.61 3.63 -19.68
C GLY A 268 13.58 2.94 -20.58
N ASN A 269 12.53 2.34 -20.01
CA ASN A 269 11.49 1.61 -20.74
C ASN A 269 10.09 2.23 -20.58
N TRP A 270 9.98 3.45 -20.04
CA TRP A 270 8.69 4.03 -19.66
C TRP A 270 7.70 4.19 -20.81
N THR A 271 8.20 4.38 -22.03
CA THR A 271 7.36 4.51 -23.24
C THR A 271 7.14 3.18 -23.98
N GLU A 272 7.69 2.07 -23.48
CA GLU A 272 7.67 0.78 -24.18
C GLU A 272 6.34 0.05 -24.10
N ILE A 273 6.14 -0.86 -25.06
CA ILE A 273 4.91 -1.62 -25.18
C ILE A 273 4.93 -2.85 -24.25
N GLY A 274 3.99 -2.92 -23.32
CA GLY A 274 3.64 -4.02 -22.42
C GLY A 274 2.80 -5.15 -23.02
N SER A 275 2.79 -5.31 -24.34
CA SER A 275 2.14 -6.44 -25.04
C SER A 275 3.07 -7.08 -26.08
N GLY A 276 2.72 -8.26 -26.59
CA GLY A 276 3.52 -8.99 -27.57
C GLY A 276 4.56 -9.93 -26.96
N ILE A 277 5.67 -10.18 -27.64
CA ILE A 277 6.64 -11.22 -27.22
C ILE A 277 7.52 -10.80 -26.05
N TYR A 278 7.87 -9.51 -25.95
CA TYR A 278 8.75 -9.00 -24.90
C TYR A 278 7.99 -8.29 -23.79
N MET A 279 6.85 -7.64 -24.11
CA MET A 279 6.00 -6.98 -23.12
C MET A 279 6.80 -6.08 -22.17
N THR A 280 7.72 -5.30 -22.73
CA THR A 280 8.80 -4.65 -21.97
C THR A 280 8.28 -3.60 -21.01
N GLY A 281 7.31 -2.78 -21.45
CA GLY A 281 6.75 -1.67 -20.67
C GLY A 281 5.33 -1.92 -20.18
N TRP A 282 4.54 -0.85 -20.05
CA TRP A 282 3.15 -0.88 -19.58
C TRP A 282 2.12 -0.46 -20.65
N LYS A 283 2.56 0.22 -21.72
CA LYS A 283 1.68 0.71 -22.80
C LYS A 283 1.35 -0.38 -23.82
N ASN A 284 0.28 -0.38 -24.58
CA ASN A 284 -1.05 0.05 -24.18
C ASN A 284 -1.71 -1.16 -23.48
N TYR A 285 -2.61 -0.88 -22.53
CA TYR A 285 -3.52 -1.84 -21.91
C TYR A 285 -2.92 -2.87 -20.93
N ASN A 286 -1.66 -2.76 -20.51
CA ASN A 286 -1.12 -3.66 -19.48
C ASN A 286 -1.39 -3.09 -18.08
N TYR A 287 -2.64 -3.21 -17.64
CA TYR A 287 -3.10 -2.74 -16.33
C TYR A 287 -2.43 -3.53 -15.20
N GLN A 288 -2.11 -4.81 -15.41
CA GLN A 288 -1.34 -5.57 -14.42
C GLN A 288 0.06 -4.98 -14.21
N ALA A 289 0.74 -4.55 -15.27
CA ALA A 289 2.03 -3.89 -15.14
C ALA A 289 1.91 -2.56 -14.40
N MET A 290 0.88 -1.76 -14.71
CA MET A 290 0.60 -0.51 -13.98
C MET A 290 0.40 -0.79 -12.49
N TYR A 291 -0.43 -1.78 -12.16
CA TYR A 291 -0.69 -2.22 -10.80
C TYR A 291 0.59 -2.64 -10.06
N CYS A 292 1.42 -3.52 -10.65
CA CYS A 292 2.67 -3.98 -10.03
C CYS A 292 3.70 -2.84 -9.86
N ILE A 293 3.79 -1.92 -10.82
CA ILE A 293 4.66 -0.74 -10.72
C ILE A 293 4.16 0.19 -9.61
N MET A 294 2.86 0.49 -9.59
CA MET A 294 2.23 1.31 -8.56
C MET A 294 2.48 0.72 -7.17
N LYS A 295 2.25 -0.60 -6.98
CA LYS A 295 2.50 -1.27 -5.71
C LYS A 295 3.93 -1.05 -5.21
N GLY A 296 4.94 -1.22 -6.08
CA GLY A 296 6.33 -1.00 -5.71
C GLY A 296 6.66 0.45 -5.39
N LEU A 297 6.27 1.38 -6.29
CA LEU A 297 6.60 2.79 -6.12
C LEU A 297 5.88 3.40 -4.91
N GLU A 298 4.61 3.08 -4.69
CA GLU A 298 3.85 3.59 -3.54
C GLU A 298 4.27 2.96 -2.22
N TYR A 299 4.59 1.65 -2.18
CA TYR A 299 5.15 1.04 -0.99
C TYR A 299 6.45 1.73 -0.54
N MET A 300 7.26 2.15 -1.53
CA MET A 300 8.50 2.91 -1.34
C MET A 300 8.31 4.43 -1.27
N GLN A 301 7.07 4.93 -1.39
CA GLN A 301 6.74 6.36 -1.35
C GLN A 301 7.48 7.20 -2.42
N ILE A 302 7.72 6.59 -3.59
CA ILE A 302 8.38 7.23 -4.73
C ILE A 302 7.32 7.95 -5.57
N GLU A 303 7.22 9.27 -5.44
CA GLU A 303 6.23 10.08 -6.18
C GLU A 303 6.63 10.34 -7.65
N GLU A 304 7.94 10.33 -7.96
CA GLU A 304 8.47 10.64 -9.29
C GLU A 304 9.71 9.78 -9.60
N ILE A 305 9.90 9.40 -10.86
CA ILE A 305 11.12 8.70 -11.33
C ILE A 305 11.80 9.48 -12.47
N ASP A 306 12.92 10.15 -12.18
CA ASP A 306 13.68 10.97 -13.16
C ASP A 306 12.82 11.95 -13.98
N GLY A 307 12.00 12.77 -13.31
CA GLY A 307 11.12 13.73 -14.00
C GLY A 307 9.79 13.14 -14.48
N ILE A 308 9.57 11.84 -14.29
CA ILE A 308 8.34 11.15 -14.71
C ILE A 308 7.35 11.12 -13.55
N ASP A 309 6.27 11.89 -13.70
CA ASP A 309 5.04 11.73 -12.94
C ASP A 309 4.35 10.44 -13.40
N TRP A 310 4.75 9.34 -12.79
CA TRP A 310 4.29 8.02 -13.20
C TRP A 310 2.80 7.82 -12.93
N TYR A 311 2.28 8.42 -11.84
CA TYR A 311 0.88 8.31 -11.47
C TYR A 311 0.01 9.11 -12.42
N GLY A 312 0.40 10.35 -12.75
CA GLY A 312 -0.27 11.15 -13.78
C GLY A 312 -0.32 10.45 -15.14
N ASP A 313 0.77 9.81 -15.55
CA ASP A 313 0.82 9.01 -16.78
C ASP A 313 -0.13 7.79 -16.76
N PHE A 314 -0.25 7.11 -15.61
CA PHE A 314 -1.16 5.98 -15.44
C PHE A 314 -2.61 6.42 -15.38
N SER A 315 -2.93 7.43 -14.56
CA SER A 315 -4.30 7.92 -14.39
C SER A 315 -4.85 8.51 -15.69
N ASP A 316 -4.04 9.27 -16.44
CA ASP A 316 -4.37 9.73 -17.80
C ASP A 316 -4.78 8.60 -18.70
N TYR A 317 -3.94 7.56 -18.73
CA TYR A 317 -4.14 6.45 -19.62
C TYR A 317 -5.39 5.66 -19.23
N ILE A 318 -5.55 5.36 -17.94
CA ILE A 318 -6.66 4.58 -17.42
C ILE A 318 -7.97 5.34 -17.67
N VAL A 319 -8.10 6.59 -17.24
CA VAL A 319 -9.31 7.41 -17.44
C VAL A 319 -9.66 7.52 -18.93
N ALA A 320 -8.67 7.78 -19.79
CA ALA A 320 -8.90 7.91 -21.23
C ALA A 320 -9.31 6.60 -21.94
N ASN A 321 -9.10 5.43 -21.31
CA ASN A 321 -9.42 4.12 -21.88
C ASN A 321 -10.55 3.39 -21.14
N GLN A 322 -11.23 4.04 -20.19
CA GLN A 322 -12.48 3.51 -19.62
C GLN A 322 -13.56 3.52 -20.71
N ASN A 323 -14.35 2.44 -20.79
CA ASN A 323 -15.46 2.43 -21.74
C ASN A 323 -16.72 3.12 -21.21
N GLU A 324 -17.71 3.30 -22.10
CA GLU A 324 -18.97 3.99 -21.79
C GLU A 324 -19.80 3.33 -20.66
N THR A 325 -19.49 2.09 -20.29
CA THR A 325 -20.14 1.32 -19.22
C THR A 325 -19.29 1.19 -17.95
N GLY A 326 -18.15 1.89 -17.87
CA GLY A 326 -17.33 1.98 -16.66
C GLY A 326 -16.18 0.98 -16.55
N PHE A 327 -16.04 0.01 -17.45
CA PHE A 327 -15.04 -1.05 -17.31
C PHE A 327 -13.83 -0.89 -18.22
N TRP A 328 -12.75 -1.60 -17.87
CA TRP A 328 -11.54 -1.75 -18.69
C TRP A 328 -11.38 -3.17 -19.18
N SER A 329 -10.69 -3.33 -20.31
CA SER A 329 -10.40 -4.65 -20.89
C SER A 329 -9.17 -4.58 -21.78
N GLY A 330 -8.74 -5.74 -22.27
CA GLY A 330 -7.62 -5.85 -23.19
C GLY A 330 -6.27 -6.06 -22.52
N ASP A 331 -6.25 -6.28 -21.20
CA ASP A 331 -5.03 -6.70 -20.53
C ASP A 331 -4.50 -8.00 -21.14
N PRO A 332 -3.20 -8.08 -21.48
CA PRO A 332 -2.61 -9.24 -22.12
C PRO A 332 -2.54 -10.49 -21.21
N TRP A 333 -2.68 -10.33 -19.90
CA TRP A 333 -2.64 -11.40 -18.91
C TRP A 333 -4.01 -11.78 -18.35
N ALA A 334 -5.03 -10.95 -18.53
CA ALA A 334 -6.37 -11.29 -18.08
C ALA A 334 -7.02 -12.36 -18.97
N ILE A 335 -7.67 -13.35 -18.35
CA ILE A 335 -8.30 -14.51 -19.01
C ILE A 335 -9.38 -14.07 -19.99
N TYR A 336 -9.57 -14.76 -21.13
CA TYR A 336 -10.56 -14.39 -22.14
C TYR A 336 -12.00 -14.28 -21.60
N GLY A 337 -12.78 -13.37 -22.19
CA GLY A 337 -14.21 -13.24 -21.92
C GLY A 337 -14.52 -12.17 -20.87
N ASN A 338 -15.54 -12.40 -20.05
CA ASN A 338 -15.94 -11.47 -19.01
C ASN A 338 -14.88 -11.40 -17.89
N GLN A 339 -14.20 -12.52 -17.61
CA GLN A 339 -13.03 -12.55 -16.73
C GLN A 339 -11.90 -11.57 -17.13
N ASN A 340 -11.74 -11.26 -18.44
CA ASN A 340 -10.77 -10.27 -18.91
C ASN A 340 -11.14 -8.87 -18.40
N GLN A 341 -12.43 -8.57 -18.46
CA GLN A 341 -12.99 -7.27 -18.12
C GLN A 341 -12.92 -7.04 -16.61
N ILE A 342 -13.21 -8.08 -15.82
CA ILE A 342 -13.15 -8.02 -14.37
C ILE A 342 -11.71 -7.73 -13.91
N LEU A 343 -10.74 -8.57 -14.27
CA LEU A 343 -9.34 -8.39 -13.85
C LEU A 343 -8.73 -7.07 -14.34
N SER A 344 -9.01 -6.68 -15.60
CA SER A 344 -8.53 -5.40 -16.13
C SER A 344 -9.11 -4.22 -15.34
N THR A 345 -10.38 -4.32 -14.92
CA THR A 345 -11.05 -3.29 -14.12
C THR A 345 -10.53 -3.26 -12.69
N GLU A 346 -10.31 -4.41 -12.07
CA GLU A 346 -9.71 -4.52 -10.74
C GLU A 346 -8.32 -3.86 -10.70
N TRP A 347 -7.42 -4.19 -11.63
CA TRP A 347 -6.10 -3.57 -11.69
C TRP A 347 -6.16 -2.07 -12.00
N ALA A 348 -7.06 -1.64 -12.90
CA ALA A 348 -7.25 -0.23 -13.21
C ALA A 348 -7.72 0.57 -11.98
N LEU A 349 -8.75 0.09 -11.28
CA LEU A 349 -9.29 0.74 -10.10
C LEU A 349 -8.26 0.81 -8.96
N LEU A 350 -7.63 -0.32 -8.63
CA LEU A 350 -6.60 -0.37 -7.59
C LEU A 350 -5.38 0.53 -7.92
N THR A 351 -5.09 0.74 -9.22
CA THR A 351 -4.06 1.69 -9.64
C THR A 351 -4.49 3.14 -9.47
N LEU A 352 -5.73 3.50 -9.86
CA LEU A 352 -6.27 4.85 -9.70
C LEU A 352 -6.37 5.28 -8.23
N GLU A 353 -6.48 4.33 -7.31
CA GLU A 353 -6.55 4.65 -5.88
C GLU A 353 -5.21 4.52 -5.16
N LYS A 354 -4.15 4.18 -5.91
CA LYS A 354 -2.84 3.86 -5.31
C LYS A 354 -2.97 2.83 -4.19
N ALA A 355 -3.89 1.87 -4.35
CA ALA A 355 -4.26 0.94 -3.29
C ALA A 355 -3.06 0.06 -2.94
N THR A 356 -2.38 0.36 -1.84
CA THR A 356 -1.24 -0.36 -1.29
C THR A 356 -1.14 -0.13 0.21
N VAL A 357 -0.34 -0.95 0.90
CA VAL A 357 0.18 -0.59 2.21
C VAL A 357 1.45 0.25 2.03
N ILE A 358 1.73 1.12 3.00
CA ILE A 358 2.90 2.00 3.01
C ILE A 358 3.87 1.45 4.05
N LYS A 359 5.18 1.44 3.72
CA LYS A 359 6.22 1.13 4.71
C LYS A 359 6.31 2.28 5.72
N GLU A 360 5.81 2.07 6.94
CA GLU A 360 6.00 2.99 8.05
C GLU A 360 7.20 2.55 8.91
N ILE A 361 8.17 3.43 9.10
CA ILE A 361 9.31 3.19 9.99
C ILE A 361 8.84 3.32 11.43
N PRO A 362 8.92 2.26 12.26
CA PRO A 362 8.59 2.39 13.67
C PRO A 362 9.67 3.20 14.38
N VAL A 363 9.27 4.21 15.15
CA VAL A 363 10.19 5.05 15.92
C VAL A 363 9.80 5.09 17.39
N GLY A 364 10.79 5.23 18.27
CA GLY A 364 10.53 5.46 19.69
C GLY A 364 9.83 6.79 19.87
N PHE A 365 8.61 6.79 20.40
CA PHE A 365 7.86 8.00 20.74
C PHE A 365 7.59 8.00 22.24
N ASP A 366 7.85 9.13 22.88
CA ASP A 366 7.73 9.28 24.32
C ASP A 366 6.98 10.56 24.66
N VAL A 367 5.78 10.39 25.16
CA VAL A 367 4.97 11.44 25.73
C VAL A 367 5.47 11.68 27.14
N LYS A 368 6.04 12.85 27.38
CA LYS A 368 6.56 13.27 28.68
C LYS A 368 7.67 12.33 29.20
N PRO A 369 8.88 12.47 28.62
CA PRO A 369 10.05 11.70 29.04
C PRO A 369 10.28 11.65 30.55
N ALA A 370 10.83 10.52 31.00
CA ALA A 370 11.00 10.11 32.40
C ALA A 370 9.70 9.86 33.18
N SER A 371 8.62 9.49 32.49
CA SER A 371 7.33 9.09 33.07
C SER A 371 6.79 7.86 32.33
N CYS A 372 5.97 7.06 33.01
CA CYS A 372 5.08 6.05 32.44
C CYS A 372 4.18 5.49 33.56
N PRO A 373 2.85 5.36 33.39
CA PRO A 373 2.06 5.89 32.28
C PRO A 373 2.09 7.43 32.24
N ASN A 374 1.92 8.02 31.06
CA ASN A 374 2.23 9.42 30.81
C ASN A 374 1.04 10.36 31.07
N PRO A 375 1.05 11.13 32.17
CA PRO A 375 -0.15 11.85 32.57
C PRO A 375 -0.35 13.11 31.72
N ILE A 376 -1.55 13.22 31.13
CA ILE A 376 -2.05 14.45 30.50
C ILE A 376 -3.17 15.03 31.35
N ASN A 377 -2.95 16.23 31.89
CA ASN A 377 -3.98 16.96 32.61
C ASN A 377 -4.78 17.82 31.62
N ILE A 378 -5.96 17.36 31.25
CA ILE A 378 -6.83 18.00 30.24
C ILE A 378 -7.32 19.40 30.67
N LYS A 379 -7.13 19.79 31.94
CA LYS A 379 -7.44 21.14 32.45
C LYS A 379 -6.23 22.08 32.45
N SER A 380 -5.07 21.60 32.01
CA SER A 380 -3.84 22.37 31.97
C SER A 380 -3.84 23.33 30.78
N ASN A 381 -3.58 24.61 31.02
CA ASN A 381 -3.24 25.59 29.97
C ASN A 381 -1.73 25.63 29.70
N GLY A 382 -1.06 24.50 29.96
CA GLY A 382 0.37 24.35 29.81
C GLY A 382 0.73 23.69 28.49
N VAL A 383 1.97 23.22 28.42
CA VAL A 383 2.44 22.42 27.29
C VAL A 383 2.65 20.98 27.72
N GLN A 384 2.39 20.06 26.81
CA GLN A 384 2.75 18.65 26.94
C GLN A 384 4.08 18.41 26.23
N PRO A 385 5.17 18.05 26.95
CA PRO A 385 6.41 17.65 26.31
C PRO A 385 6.26 16.27 25.69
N MET A 386 6.83 16.09 24.50
CA MET A 386 6.89 14.81 23.78
C MET A 386 8.23 14.73 23.05
N ALA A 387 8.70 13.53 22.72
CA ALA A 387 9.94 13.34 21.96
C ALA A 387 9.81 12.16 20.99
N ILE A 388 10.40 12.30 19.81
CA ILE A 388 10.76 11.15 18.95
C ILE A 388 12.22 10.85 19.24
N ALA A 389 12.50 9.65 19.72
CA ALA A 389 13.82 9.20 20.11
C ALA A 389 14.70 8.96 18.88
N GLY A 390 15.94 9.43 18.93
CA GLY A 390 16.95 8.97 17.98
C GLY A 390 17.41 7.55 18.30
N SER A 391 17.93 6.83 17.31
CA SER A 391 18.51 5.50 17.52
C SER A 391 19.70 5.25 16.59
N GLU A 392 20.33 4.08 16.69
CA GLU A 392 21.33 3.66 15.69
C GLU A 392 20.71 3.43 14.30
N GLU A 393 19.39 3.27 14.23
CA GLU A 393 18.62 2.92 13.03
C GLU A 393 17.77 4.10 12.51
N PHE A 394 17.64 5.19 13.28
CA PHE A 394 16.82 6.33 12.90
C PHE A 394 17.44 7.66 13.34
N ASP A 395 17.78 8.50 12.36
CA ASP A 395 18.33 9.84 12.58
C ASP A 395 17.21 10.90 12.59
N VAL A 396 16.96 11.50 13.75
CA VAL A 396 15.93 12.54 13.92
C VAL A 396 16.20 13.83 13.12
N TYR A 397 17.41 14.03 12.60
CA TYR A 397 17.71 15.16 11.71
C TYR A 397 17.03 15.02 10.34
N ASP A 398 16.63 13.81 9.96
CA ASP A 398 15.97 13.55 8.68
C ASP A 398 14.47 13.85 8.75
N ILE A 399 13.87 13.97 9.94
CA ILE A 399 12.44 14.32 10.09
C ILE A 399 12.16 15.71 9.49
N ASP A 400 11.11 15.84 8.67
CA ASP A 400 10.48 17.13 8.38
C ASP A 400 9.42 17.46 9.44
N PRO A 401 9.68 18.39 10.39
CA PRO A 401 8.76 18.64 11.49
C PRO A 401 7.43 19.28 11.04
N ALA A 402 7.35 19.78 9.80
CA ALA A 402 6.12 20.35 9.24
C ALA A 402 5.08 19.27 8.89
N THR A 403 5.50 18.01 8.78
CA THR A 403 4.64 16.86 8.43
C THR A 403 4.07 16.14 9.65
N LEU A 404 4.51 16.52 10.85
CA LEU A 404 4.14 15.84 12.09
C LEU A 404 2.65 15.94 12.38
N LYS A 405 2.00 14.79 12.47
CA LYS A 405 0.59 14.60 12.80
C LYS A 405 0.49 13.79 14.08
N ILE A 406 -0.34 14.22 15.02
CA ILE A 406 -0.57 13.52 16.29
C ILE A 406 -2.02 13.05 16.37
N GLY A 407 -2.28 11.94 17.05
CA GLY A 407 -3.60 11.34 17.09
C GLY A 407 -3.72 10.21 18.09
N ILE A 408 -4.87 9.55 18.12
CA ILE A 408 -5.07 8.31 18.89
C ILE A 408 -4.88 7.12 17.97
N CYS A 409 -4.19 6.09 18.46
CA CYS A 409 -4.22 4.77 17.85
C CYS A 409 -5.15 3.83 18.61
N VAL A 410 -6.12 3.25 17.92
CA VAL A 410 -6.94 2.16 18.46
C VAL A 410 -6.79 0.97 17.51
N ASP A 411 -6.34 -0.17 18.03
CA ASP A 411 -6.18 -1.40 17.24
C ASP A 411 -5.38 -1.23 15.93
N GLY A 412 -4.39 -0.33 15.95
CA GLY A 412 -3.54 -0.02 14.79
C GLY A 412 -4.06 1.08 13.86
N GLU A 413 -5.31 1.53 14.02
CA GLU A 413 -5.84 2.65 13.24
C GLU A 413 -5.48 3.99 13.84
N PHE A 414 -4.93 4.89 13.02
CA PHE A 414 -4.55 6.23 13.41
C PHE A 414 -5.68 7.23 13.12
N THR A 415 -6.25 7.83 14.18
CA THR A 415 -7.18 8.95 14.06
C THR A 415 -6.45 10.26 14.35
N GLU A 416 -6.23 11.08 13.32
CA GLU A 416 -5.52 12.36 13.41
C GLU A 416 -6.28 13.39 14.26
N PHE A 417 -5.54 14.16 15.06
CA PHE A 417 -6.00 15.38 15.71
C PHE A 417 -5.79 16.58 14.78
N GLU A 418 -6.83 16.89 14.01
CA GLU A 418 -6.83 17.97 13.02
C GLU A 418 -6.40 19.32 13.61
N GLY A 419 -5.44 19.96 12.95
CA GLY A 419 -4.94 21.29 13.32
C GLY A 419 -4.02 21.33 14.54
N VAL A 420 -3.58 20.18 15.06
CA VAL A 420 -2.61 20.11 16.16
C VAL A 420 -1.19 19.96 15.62
N ALA A 421 -0.33 20.91 15.94
CA ALA A 421 1.09 20.91 15.56
C ALA A 421 1.97 21.23 16.78
N PRO A 422 3.25 20.84 16.78
CA PRO A 422 4.16 21.23 17.86
C PRO A 422 4.33 22.75 17.88
N LEU A 423 4.10 23.40 19.03
CA LEU A 423 4.31 24.84 19.23
C LEU A 423 5.76 25.25 18.97
N ARG A 424 6.68 24.33 19.30
CA ARG A 424 8.11 24.42 19.06
C ARG A 424 8.72 23.03 19.19
N TRP A 425 9.87 22.88 18.57
CA TRP A 425 10.72 21.71 18.69
C TRP A 425 12.19 22.13 18.78
N GLU A 426 13.01 21.25 19.34
CA GLU A 426 14.46 21.38 19.45
C GLU A 426 15.11 20.00 19.44
N TYR A 427 16.37 19.94 19.03
CA TYR A 427 17.18 18.72 19.13
C TYR A 427 17.82 18.67 20.52
N ASP A 428 17.47 17.66 21.31
CA ASP A 428 17.93 17.48 22.69
C ASP A 428 17.92 15.99 23.05
N ASP A 429 18.75 15.58 24.00
CA ASP A 429 18.83 14.20 24.49
C ASP A 429 17.96 14.09 25.75
N VAL A 430 16.74 13.58 25.59
CA VAL A 430 15.67 13.58 26.60
C VAL A 430 15.10 12.20 26.89
N THR A 431 15.21 11.25 25.98
CA THR A 431 14.64 9.90 26.07
C THR A 431 15.57 8.86 25.45
N GLU A 432 15.18 7.58 25.50
CA GLU A 432 15.83 6.47 24.79
C GLU A 432 14.81 5.80 23.88
N SER A 433 15.26 5.20 22.77
CA SER A 433 14.35 4.52 21.86
C SER A 433 13.69 3.31 22.53
N TYR A 434 12.36 3.32 22.57
CA TYR A 434 11.54 2.20 23.00
C TYR A 434 10.35 2.04 22.05
N ILE A 435 10.30 0.88 21.40
CA ILE A 435 9.21 0.49 20.49
C ILE A 435 8.62 -0.78 21.10
N PRO A 436 7.42 -0.73 21.72
CA PRO A 436 6.88 -1.87 22.44
C PRO A 436 6.54 -3.02 21.48
N GLU A 437 7.04 -4.21 21.75
CA GLU A 437 6.65 -5.46 21.06
C GLU A 437 5.38 -6.08 21.66
N GLU A 438 4.84 -7.12 21.03
CA GLU A 438 3.67 -7.83 21.55
C GLU A 438 3.94 -8.42 22.95
N GLY A 439 3.07 -8.11 23.91
CA GLY A 439 3.18 -8.56 25.30
C GLY A 439 4.10 -7.70 26.18
N GLU A 440 4.78 -6.70 25.61
CA GLU A 440 5.55 -5.70 26.36
C GLU A 440 4.66 -4.56 26.88
N PRO A 441 5.05 -3.86 27.95
CA PRO A 441 4.30 -2.68 28.40
C PRO A 441 4.30 -1.60 27.31
N CYS A 442 3.16 -0.96 27.07
CA CYS A 442 3.07 0.04 26.01
C CYS A 442 3.97 1.28 26.21
N CYS A 443 4.45 1.53 27.43
CA CYS A 443 5.47 2.52 27.73
C CYS A 443 6.42 2.01 28.82
N ILE A 444 7.61 2.59 28.88
CA ILE A 444 8.54 2.44 30.00
C ILE A 444 9.01 3.81 30.47
N VAL A 445 9.62 3.86 31.66
CA VAL A 445 10.32 5.07 32.10
C VAL A 445 11.69 5.10 31.44
N THR A 446 11.81 5.93 30.41
CA THR A 446 13.01 6.21 29.61
C THR A 446 13.85 7.34 30.21
N TYR A 447 15.10 7.44 29.79
CA TYR A 447 16.05 8.49 30.18
C TYR A 447 16.95 8.86 28.99
N PRO A 448 17.60 10.05 29.03
CA PRO A 448 18.62 10.42 28.05
C PRO A 448 19.69 9.33 27.88
N ASP A 449 19.94 8.89 26.64
CA ASP A 449 20.86 7.81 26.30
C ASP A 449 22.14 8.29 25.58
N GLY A 450 22.22 9.58 25.26
CA GLY A 450 23.34 10.18 24.54
C GLY A 450 23.15 10.24 23.02
N ILE A 451 22.02 9.78 22.50
CA ILE A 451 21.57 9.97 21.12
C ILE A 451 20.67 11.22 21.10
N THR A 452 20.65 11.93 19.97
CA THR A 452 19.84 13.15 19.86
C THR A 452 18.41 12.80 19.53
N ASP A 453 17.45 13.43 20.22
CA ASP A 453 16.02 13.28 19.98
C ASP A 453 15.42 14.54 19.34
N LEU A 454 14.26 14.39 18.70
CA LEU A 454 13.40 15.53 18.36
C LEU A 454 12.46 15.83 19.54
N SER A 455 12.84 16.76 20.41
CA SER A 455 12.02 17.19 21.54
C SER A 455 10.99 18.22 21.09
N MET A 456 9.73 17.97 21.40
CA MET A 456 8.58 18.79 21.00
C MET A 456 7.81 19.31 22.22
N LYS A 457 7.03 20.37 21.99
CA LYS A 457 6.07 20.91 22.97
C LYS A 457 4.73 21.14 22.29
N TYR A 458 3.70 20.42 22.70
CA TYR A 458 2.33 20.59 22.23
C TYR A 458 1.51 21.44 23.21
N ASP A 459 0.59 22.26 22.72
CA ASP A 459 -0.37 22.93 23.59
C ASP A 459 -1.36 21.89 24.14
N THR A 460 -1.52 21.84 25.47
CA THR A 460 -2.42 20.85 26.06
C THR A 460 -3.88 21.11 25.71
N GLN A 461 -4.31 22.37 25.53
CA GLN A 461 -5.69 22.67 25.17
C GLN A 461 -5.97 22.40 23.70
N GLU A 462 -5.02 22.57 22.79
CA GLU A 462 -5.18 22.14 21.39
C GLU A 462 -5.43 20.63 21.29
N LEU A 463 -4.65 19.82 22.02
CA LEU A 463 -4.87 18.36 22.09
C LEU A 463 -6.26 18.00 22.66
N VAL A 464 -6.72 18.77 23.65
CA VAL A 464 -8.05 18.58 24.28
C VAL A 464 -9.17 18.93 23.32
N GLU A 465 -9.06 20.06 22.63
CA GLU A 465 -10.05 20.54 21.66
C GLU A 465 -10.13 19.63 20.42
N ALA A 466 -9.02 19.00 20.05
CA ALA A 466 -8.94 18.11 18.89
C ALA A 466 -9.40 16.66 19.16
N GLY A 467 -9.58 16.26 20.42
CA GLY A 467 -10.16 14.95 20.74
C GLY A 467 -9.91 14.43 22.15
N LEU A 468 -8.83 14.85 22.83
CA LEU A 468 -8.57 14.34 24.20
C LEU A 468 -9.63 14.77 25.22
N GLY A 469 -10.44 15.79 24.92
CA GLY A 469 -11.53 16.25 25.76
C GLY A 469 -12.69 15.27 25.91
N ASP A 470 -12.78 14.27 25.04
CA ASP A 470 -13.85 13.27 25.03
C ASP A 470 -13.63 12.14 26.05
N TYR A 471 -12.42 12.06 26.62
CA TYR A 471 -12.02 10.99 27.54
C TYR A 471 -12.13 11.40 29.02
N GLU A 472 -12.39 10.42 29.87
CA GLU A 472 -12.57 10.59 31.30
C GLU A 472 -11.27 10.40 32.09
N LYS A 473 -11.30 10.86 33.34
CA LYS A 473 -10.15 10.75 34.24
C LYS A 473 -9.79 9.28 34.50
N ASN A 474 -8.50 8.98 34.32
CA ASN A 474 -7.87 7.66 34.38
C ASN A 474 -8.14 6.75 33.17
N ASP A 475 -8.71 7.27 32.09
CA ASP A 475 -8.65 6.57 30.81
C ASP A 475 -7.19 6.46 30.38
N GLU A 476 -6.82 5.27 29.90
CA GLU A 476 -5.52 4.95 29.32
C GLU A 476 -5.69 4.88 27.81
N LEU A 477 -4.85 5.60 27.08
CA LEU A 477 -4.96 5.76 25.63
C LEU A 477 -3.59 5.57 24.99
N CYS A 478 -3.58 5.03 23.78
CA CYS A 478 -2.39 5.02 22.92
C CYS A 478 -2.38 6.30 22.09
N LEU A 479 -1.43 7.19 22.38
CA LEU A 479 -1.18 8.39 21.59
C LEU A 479 -0.12 8.05 20.54
N CYS A 480 -0.38 8.42 19.29
CA CYS A 480 0.49 8.17 18.17
C CYS A 480 0.94 9.45 17.51
N ILE A 481 2.13 9.40 16.92
CA ILE A 481 2.67 10.43 16.03
C ILE A 481 3.03 9.78 14.69
N LYS A 482 2.68 10.46 13.61
CA LYS A 482 3.13 10.14 12.26
C LYS A 482 3.84 11.34 11.66
N GLY A 483 4.74 11.11 10.74
CA GLY A 483 5.42 12.15 9.98
C GLY A 483 6.20 11.56 8.82
N THR A 484 6.91 12.43 8.13
CA THR A 484 7.75 12.08 6.98
C THR A 484 9.14 12.65 7.18
N THR A 485 10.15 11.91 6.76
CA THR A 485 11.52 12.41 6.61
C THR A 485 11.66 13.28 5.35
N TYR A 486 12.75 14.04 5.23
CA TYR A 486 13.02 14.92 4.10
C TYR A 486 13.20 14.18 2.77
N ASP A 487 13.53 12.89 2.81
CA ASP A 487 13.63 11.99 1.67
C ASP A 487 12.33 11.21 1.37
N GLY A 488 11.28 11.42 2.16
CA GLY A 488 9.92 10.93 1.86
C GLY A 488 9.50 9.67 2.63
N GLU A 489 10.32 9.14 3.54
CA GLU A 489 9.94 7.97 4.33
C GLU A 489 8.97 8.35 5.46
N GLN A 490 7.80 7.71 5.46
CA GLN A 490 6.86 7.80 6.58
C GLN A 490 7.35 7.02 7.80
N PHE A 491 7.12 7.59 8.98
CA PHE A 491 7.37 6.94 10.25
C PHE A 491 6.14 7.03 11.18
N VAL A 492 6.08 6.09 12.12
CA VAL A 492 5.05 6.04 13.14
C VAL A 492 5.67 5.74 14.50
N GLY A 493 5.26 6.50 15.51
CA GLY A 493 5.64 6.27 16.89
C GLY A 493 4.41 6.24 17.79
N ARG A 494 4.46 5.44 18.86
CA ARG A 494 3.34 5.27 19.79
C ARG A 494 3.79 5.29 21.25
N ASP A 495 2.93 5.80 22.11
CA ASP A 495 3.14 5.82 23.55
C ASP A 495 1.81 5.83 24.32
N CYS A 496 1.84 5.44 25.59
CA CYS A 496 0.67 5.34 26.45
C CYS A 496 0.51 6.52 27.40
N ILE A 497 -0.65 7.18 27.32
CA ILE A 497 -1.02 8.29 28.19
C ILE A 497 -2.10 7.89 29.20
N ILE A 498 -2.19 8.64 30.30
CA ILE A 498 -3.29 8.56 31.25
C ILE A 498 -3.92 9.93 31.50
N ILE A 499 -5.23 10.04 31.33
CA ILE A 499 -5.97 11.29 31.54
C ILE A 499 -6.05 11.64 33.03
N LYS A 500 -5.75 12.90 33.40
CA LYS A 500 -5.67 13.37 34.81
C LYS A 500 -6.59 14.52 35.19
#